data_AF-A0A6N7AX42-F1
#
_entry.id   AF-A0A6N7AX42-F1
#
_cell.length_a   1.000
_cell.length_b   1.000
_cell.length_c   1.000
_cell.angle_alpha   90.00
_cell.angle_beta   90.00
_cell.angle_gamma   90.00
#
_symmetry.space_group_name_H-M   'P 1'
#
loop_
_entity.id
_entity.type
_entity.pdbx_description
1 polymer ?
#
loop_
_entity_poly.entity_id
_entity_poly.type
_entity_poly.pdbx_seq_one_letter_code
_entity_poly.pdbx_strand_id
1 'polypeptide(L)'
;MSLLKAFEHLLAEARPAFPQRRTFEHVRQLAFGFVAAWGRRTISRAICACNAQFDDWSASYRLFSRSPWDPNDLFQPVLKTCLTHTPKEQPFVIALDDTSLKKTSKHIPGVAYGRDPMSPPFNVNLRLGQRYIQASGILRPEGLKGAARAIPIRFHPAPPPEKPGKKATEEALAAYKIAQKTENLIVTRHIY
;
A
#
# COMPACT_ATOMS: atom_id res chain seq x y z
N MET A 1 12.84 24.22 1.90
CA MET A 1 13.48 22.87 1.90
C MET A 1 13.44 22.32 0.48
N SER A 2 14.50 21.67 -0.02
CA SER A 2 14.45 21.02 -1.34
C SER A 2 13.66 19.71 -1.29
N LEU A 3 13.13 19.25 -2.42
CA LEU A 3 12.38 17.99 -2.50
C LEU A 3 13.21 16.80 -1.99
N LEU A 4 14.50 16.75 -2.33
CA LEU A 4 15.41 15.72 -1.85
C LEU A 4 15.52 15.71 -0.32
N LYS A 5 15.69 16.88 0.30
CA LYS A 5 15.76 16.99 1.77
C LYS A 5 14.43 16.61 2.43
N ALA A 6 13.31 16.98 1.81
CA ALA A 6 11.98 16.62 2.30
C ALA A 6 11.75 15.10 2.26
N PHE A 7 12.13 14.46 1.16
CA PHE A 7 12.01 13.02 0.98
C PHE A 7 12.90 12.26 1.96
N GLU A 8 14.17 12.68 2.09
CA GLU A 8 15.10 12.09 3.04
C GLU A 8 14.62 12.23 4.49
N HIS A 9 14.04 13.39 4.85
CA HIS A 9 13.49 13.62 6.19
C HIS A 9 12.34 12.66 6.50
N LEU A 10 11.35 12.56 5.61
CA LEU A 10 10.22 11.65 5.79
C LEU A 10 10.67 10.18 5.86
N LEU A 11 11.64 9.80 5.03
CA LEU A 11 12.19 8.46 5.01
C LEU A 11 12.96 8.15 6.30
N ALA A 12 13.73 9.10 6.82
CA ALA A 12 14.43 8.99 8.11
C ALA A 12 13.46 8.80 9.28
N GLU A 13 12.31 9.47 9.28
CA GLU A 13 11.27 9.26 10.29
C GLU A 13 10.68 7.84 10.26
N ALA A 14 10.71 7.15 9.12
CA ALA A 14 10.25 5.76 9.00
C ALA A 14 11.26 4.73 9.52
N ARG A 15 12.44 5.16 10.00
CA ARG A 15 13.49 4.30 10.55
C ARG A 15 13.01 3.30 11.63
N PRO A 16 12.11 3.67 12.56
CA PRO A 16 11.63 2.74 13.60
C PRO A 16 10.82 1.56 13.06
N ALA A 17 10.26 1.65 11.84
CA ALA A 17 9.55 0.55 11.18
C ALA A 17 10.46 -0.66 10.90
N PHE A 18 11.78 -0.48 10.96
CA PHE A 18 12.76 -1.51 10.64
C PHE A 18 13.53 -1.96 11.87
N PRO A 19 13.67 -3.27 12.07
CA PRO A 19 14.30 -3.82 13.29
C PRO A 19 15.79 -3.50 13.39
N GLN A 20 16.47 -3.26 12.27
CA GLN A 20 17.92 -3.11 12.23
C GLN A 20 18.32 -1.92 11.35
N ARG A 21 19.41 -1.24 11.72
CA ARG A 21 19.96 -0.10 10.95
C ARG A 21 20.30 -0.50 9.52
N ARG A 22 20.99 -1.62 9.35
CA ARG A 22 21.37 -2.13 8.01
C ARG A 22 20.15 -2.40 7.13
N THR A 23 19.04 -2.88 7.68
CA THR A 23 17.81 -3.11 6.92
C THR A 23 17.25 -1.78 6.41
N PHE A 24 17.23 -0.77 7.27
CA PHE A 24 16.79 0.57 6.88
C PHE A 24 17.68 1.20 5.81
N GLU A 25 19.01 1.05 5.87
CA GLU A 25 19.89 1.58 4.81
C GLU A 25 19.58 0.95 3.43
N HIS A 26 19.28 -0.36 3.39
CA HIS A 26 18.83 -1.01 2.16
C HIS A 26 17.48 -0.47 1.67
N VAL A 27 16.53 -0.24 2.58
CA VAL A 27 15.24 0.38 2.26
C VAL A 27 15.46 1.76 1.67
N ARG A 28 16.35 2.55 2.29
CA ARG A 28 16.67 3.90 1.87
C ARG A 28 17.24 3.92 0.46
N GLN A 29 18.23 3.08 0.18
CA GLN A 29 18.79 2.92 -1.16
C GLN A 29 17.70 2.53 -2.17
N LEU A 30 16.88 1.51 -1.86
CA LEU A 30 15.79 1.08 -2.74
C LEU A 30 14.73 2.17 -2.95
N ALA A 31 14.41 2.99 -1.95
CA ALA A 31 13.45 4.08 -2.06
C ALA A 31 13.90 5.11 -3.10
N PHE A 32 15.17 5.53 -3.06
CA PHE A 32 15.76 6.36 -4.10
C PHE A 32 15.79 5.65 -5.46
N GLY A 33 16.14 4.36 -5.46
CA GLY A 33 16.14 3.53 -6.67
C GLY A 33 14.76 3.47 -7.32
N PHE A 34 13.67 3.35 -6.57
CA PHE A 34 12.31 3.31 -7.10
C PHE A 34 11.87 4.66 -7.69
N VAL A 35 12.30 5.77 -7.08
CA VAL A 35 12.04 7.12 -7.60
C VAL A 35 12.83 7.37 -8.90
N ALA A 36 14.11 6.98 -8.91
CA ALA A 36 15.03 7.23 -10.02
C ALA A 36 14.92 6.22 -11.17
N ALA A 37 14.37 5.02 -10.92
CA ALA A 37 14.19 4.01 -11.95
C ALA A 37 13.32 4.54 -13.10
N TRP A 38 13.43 3.92 -14.28
CA TRP A 38 12.57 4.17 -15.44
C TRP A 38 11.71 2.95 -15.73
N GLY A 39 10.53 3.11 -16.34
CA GLY A 39 9.62 2.00 -16.64
C GLY A 39 9.15 1.23 -15.39
N ARG A 40 9.10 -0.11 -15.47
CA ARG A 40 8.60 -0.98 -14.39
C ARG A 40 9.41 -0.78 -13.10
N ARG A 41 8.73 -0.57 -11.97
CA ARG A 41 9.35 -0.36 -10.65
C ARG A 41 9.65 -1.68 -9.93
N THR A 42 10.48 -2.53 -10.54
CA THR A 42 10.90 -3.80 -9.91
C THR A 42 12.08 -3.57 -8.95
N ILE A 43 12.28 -4.48 -7.99
CA ILE A 43 13.42 -4.45 -7.06
C ILE A 43 14.74 -4.39 -7.84
N SER A 44 14.93 -5.24 -8.85
CA SER A 44 16.14 -5.25 -9.68
C SER A 44 16.38 -3.91 -10.37
N ARG A 45 15.33 -3.24 -10.86
CA ARG A 45 15.48 -1.92 -11.51
C ARG A 45 15.80 -0.82 -10.51
N ALA A 46 15.30 -0.90 -9.28
CA ALA A 46 15.71 0.01 -8.22
C ALA A 46 17.19 -0.19 -7.86
N ILE A 47 17.66 -1.44 -7.77
CA ILE A 47 19.08 -1.76 -7.54
C ILE A 47 19.95 -1.18 -8.66
N CYS A 48 19.60 -1.42 -9.94
CA CYS A 48 20.34 -0.87 -11.08
C CYS A 48 20.34 0.67 -11.10
N ALA A 49 19.22 1.30 -10.73
CA ALA A 49 19.12 2.77 -10.65
C ALA A 49 20.07 3.36 -9.59
N CYS A 50 20.47 2.58 -8.61
CA CYS A 50 21.47 2.93 -7.59
C CYS A 50 22.88 2.45 -7.95
N ASN A 51 23.12 1.95 -9.16
CA ASN A 51 24.38 1.37 -9.61
C ASN A 51 24.91 0.20 -8.73
N ALA A 52 24.01 -0.57 -8.11
CA ALA A 52 24.35 -1.67 -7.21
C ALA A 52 24.11 -3.07 -7.82
N GLN A 53 24.00 -3.15 -9.15
CA GLN A 53 23.70 -4.40 -9.88
C GLN A 53 24.79 -5.46 -9.78
N PHE A 54 26.02 -5.05 -9.46
CA PHE A 54 27.18 -5.93 -9.33
C PHE A 54 27.49 -6.32 -7.88
N ASP A 55 26.72 -5.79 -6.92
CA ASP A 55 26.83 -6.12 -5.50
C ASP A 55 25.90 -7.28 -5.12
N ASP A 56 25.99 -7.73 -3.85
CA ASP A 56 25.04 -8.71 -3.30
C ASP A 56 23.62 -8.14 -3.21
N TRP A 57 22.79 -8.50 -4.19
CA TRP A 57 21.38 -8.13 -4.26
C TRP A 57 20.47 -8.96 -3.34
N SER A 58 20.98 -10.03 -2.71
CA SER A 58 20.16 -10.95 -1.91
C SER A 58 19.54 -10.24 -0.70
N ALA A 59 20.22 -9.25 -0.12
CA ALA A 59 19.71 -8.44 0.98
C ALA A 59 18.44 -7.66 0.58
N SER A 60 18.42 -7.05 -0.61
CA SER A 60 17.27 -6.30 -1.11
C SER A 60 16.03 -7.17 -1.30
N TYR A 61 16.18 -8.44 -1.69
CA TYR A 61 15.05 -9.37 -1.80
C TYR A 61 14.60 -9.89 -0.43
N ARG A 62 15.56 -10.23 0.44
CA ARG A 62 15.27 -10.67 1.82
C ARG A 62 14.52 -9.60 2.62
N LEU A 63 14.70 -8.31 2.30
CA LEU A 63 13.89 -7.23 2.86
C LEU A 63 12.38 -7.47 2.69
N PHE A 64 11.93 -7.88 1.50
CA PHE A 64 10.51 -8.08 1.22
C PHE A 64 10.01 -9.49 1.56
N SER A 65 10.91 -10.48 1.57
CA SER A 65 10.51 -11.88 1.77
C SER A 65 10.75 -12.41 3.19
N ARG A 66 11.60 -11.77 4.00
CA ARG A 66 12.02 -12.27 5.33
C ARG A 66 12.06 -11.22 6.44
N SER A 67 12.25 -9.94 6.12
CA SER A 67 12.37 -8.92 7.17
C SER A 67 11.01 -8.63 7.82
N PRO A 68 10.92 -8.61 9.17
CA PRO A 68 9.67 -8.30 9.86
C PRO A 68 9.49 -6.78 9.97
N TRP A 69 8.85 -6.18 8.98
CA TRP A 69 8.39 -4.77 9.02
C TRP A 69 6.94 -4.70 8.53
N ASP A 70 6.16 -3.79 9.11
CA ASP A 70 4.78 -3.54 8.69
C ASP A 70 4.72 -2.34 7.72
N PRO A 71 4.14 -2.49 6.53
CA PRO A 71 3.86 -1.37 5.63
C PRO A 71 3.07 -0.21 6.27
N ASN A 72 2.23 -0.47 7.27
CA ASN A 72 1.50 0.58 7.99
C ASN A 72 2.44 1.52 8.73
N ASP A 73 3.55 1.01 9.28
CA ASP A 73 4.54 1.79 10.01
C ASP A 73 5.25 2.80 9.10
N LEU A 74 5.42 2.45 7.82
CA LEU A 74 6.00 3.35 6.82
C LEU A 74 5.14 4.59 6.55
N PHE A 75 3.82 4.51 6.75
CA PHE A 75 2.93 5.65 6.58
C PHE A 75 2.76 6.48 7.85
N GLN A 76 3.28 6.06 9.00
CA GLN A 76 3.13 6.82 10.26
C GLN A 76 3.76 8.22 10.19
N PRO A 77 4.98 8.40 9.64
CA PRO A 77 5.54 9.74 9.46
C PRO A 77 4.69 10.63 8.57
N VAL A 78 4.11 10.06 7.51
CA VAL A 78 3.25 10.78 6.57
C VAL A 78 1.97 11.23 7.29
N LEU A 79 1.29 10.33 8.00
CA LEU A 79 0.11 10.67 8.79
C LEU A 79 0.42 11.75 9.83
N LYS A 80 1.50 11.59 10.60
CA LYS A 80 1.92 12.58 11.62
C LYS A 80 2.15 13.95 10.97
N THR A 81 2.86 13.98 9.85
CA THR A 81 3.10 15.21 9.08
C THR A 81 1.78 15.83 8.61
N CYS A 82 0.85 15.03 8.07
CA CYS A 82 -0.47 15.50 7.67
C CYS A 82 -1.24 16.15 8.84
N LEU A 83 -1.22 15.53 10.02
CA LEU A 83 -1.88 16.06 11.21
C LEU A 83 -1.28 17.39 11.68
N THR A 84 0.04 17.59 11.54
CA THR A 84 0.65 18.89 11.87
C THR A 84 0.22 20.04 10.96
N HIS A 85 -0.29 19.72 9.76
CA HIS A 85 -0.80 20.71 8.81
C HIS A 85 -2.31 20.91 8.89
N THR A 86 -3.00 20.20 9.80
CA THR A 86 -4.44 20.37 10.03
C THR A 86 -4.64 21.19 11.30
N PRO A 87 -5.38 22.31 11.24
CA PRO A 87 -5.71 23.10 12.43
C PRO A 87 -6.37 22.23 13.50
N LYS A 88 -5.99 22.40 14.77
CA LYS A 88 -6.46 21.54 15.87
C LYS A 88 -7.97 21.62 16.09
N GLU A 89 -8.57 22.73 15.70
CA GLU A 89 -9.98 23.03 15.83
C GLU A 89 -10.81 22.46 14.66
N GLN A 90 -10.16 21.87 13.66
CA GLN A 90 -10.82 21.31 12.48
C GLN A 90 -10.69 19.78 12.42
N PRO A 91 -11.71 19.08 11.91
CA PRO A 91 -11.62 17.64 11.71
C PRO A 91 -10.56 17.29 10.68
N PHE A 92 -9.80 16.24 10.94
CA PHE A 92 -8.91 15.65 9.94
C PHE A 92 -9.73 14.79 8.96
N VAL A 93 -9.87 15.27 7.72
CA VAL A 93 -10.69 14.60 6.70
C VAL A 93 -9.88 13.51 6.00
N ILE A 94 -10.41 12.29 6.00
CA ILE A 94 -9.84 11.13 5.33
C ILE A 94 -10.78 10.68 4.21
N ALA A 95 -10.25 10.59 3.00
CA ALA A 95 -10.91 9.92 1.88
C ALA A 95 -10.49 8.45 1.83
N LEU A 96 -11.47 7.56 1.73
CA LEU A 96 -11.28 6.13 1.54
C LEU A 96 -11.68 5.76 0.12
N ASP A 97 -10.84 4.98 -0.54
CA ASP A 97 -11.12 4.42 -1.87
C ASP A 97 -10.63 2.97 -1.93
N ASP A 98 -11.38 2.11 -2.63
CA ASP A 98 -10.95 0.74 -2.88
C ASP A 98 -10.25 0.65 -4.23
N THR A 99 -9.12 -0.03 -4.25
CA THR A 99 -8.36 -0.24 -5.49
C THR A 99 -8.01 -1.68 -5.69
N SER A 100 -8.09 -2.13 -6.93
CA SER A 100 -7.61 -3.45 -7.33
C SER A 100 -6.27 -3.28 -8.05
N LEU A 101 -5.25 -4.00 -7.60
CA LEU A 101 -3.97 -4.11 -8.29
C LEU A 101 -3.97 -5.36 -9.16
N LYS A 102 -3.81 -5.21 -10.48
CA LYS A 102 -3.72 -6.33 -11.42
C LYS A 102 -2.55 -7.23 -11.06
N LYS A 103 -2.78 -8.54 -11.07
CA LYS A 103 -1.77 -9.58 -10.85
C LYS A 103 -1.79 -10.61 -11.96
N THR A 104 -0.68 -11.33 -12.10
CA THR A 104 -0.49 -12.33 -13.16
C THR A 104 -0.52 -13.76 -12.63
N SER A 105 -0.27 -13.98 -11.34
CA SER A 105 -0.15 -15.31 -10.74
C SER A 105 -1.18 -15.52 -9.63
N LYS A 106 -1.75 -16.73 -9.60
CA LYS A 106 -2.68 -17.20 -8.55
C LYS A 106 -1.96 -17.57 -7.25
N HIS A 107 -0.64 -17.68 -7.27
CA HIS A 107 0.16 -18.00 -6.08
C HIS A 107 0.43 -16.78 -5.18
N ILE A 108 0.05 -15.58 -5.64
CA ILE A 108 0.20 -14.36 -4.83
C ILE A 108 -0.91 -14.35 -3.77
N PRO A 109 -0.60 -14.27 -2.47
CA PRO A 109 -1.62 -14.30 -1.42
C PRO A 109 -2.70 -13.23 -1.58
N GLY A 110 -3.96 -13.58 -1.32
CA GLY A 110 -5.08 -12.63 -1.38
C GLY A 110 -5.47 -12.17 -2.79
N VAL A 111 -4.98 -12.84 -3.85
CA VAL A 111 -5.50 -12.62 -5.21
C VAL A 111 -6.86 -13.28 -5.40
N ALA A 112 -7.74 -12.58 -6.11
CA ALA A 112 -8.99 -13.13 -6.57
C ALA A 112 -9.32 -12.60 -7.97
N TYR A 113 -10.18 -13.33 -8.68
CA TYR A 113 -10.79 -12.79 -9.89
C TYR A 113 -11.89 -11.80 -9.48
N GLY A 114 -11.77 -10.58 -9.99
CA GLY A 114 -12.79 -9.55 -9.84
C GLY A 114 -13.18 -8.99 -11.21
N ARG A 115 -14.25 -8.19 -11.23
CA ARG A 115 -14.62 -7.40 -12.41
C ARG A 115 -13.48 -6.47 -12.78
N ASP A 116 -13.15 -6.40 -14.07
CA ASP A 116 -12.22 -5.40 -14.58
C ASP A 116 -12.94 -4.05 -14.72
N PRO A 117 -12.53 -2.99 -13.99
CA PRO A 117 -13.15 -1.66 -14.11
C PRO A 117 -13.04 -1.08 -15.51
N MET A 118 -12.06 -1.53 -16.31
CA MET A 118 -11.85 -1.08 -17.69
C MET A 118 -12.64 -1.93 -18.71
N SER A 119 -13.54 -2.81 -18.25
CA SER A 119 -14.41 -3.58 -19.14
C SER A 119 -15.34 -2.67 -19.94
N PRO A 120 -15.60 -2.96 -21.22
CA PRO A 120 -16.63 -2.25 -21.97
C PRO A 120 -18.01 -2.47 -21.31
N PRO A 121 -18.95 -1.52 -21.45
CA PRO A 121 -20.28 -1.61 -20.82
C PRO A 121 -21.07 -2.88 -21.16
N PHE A 122 -20.86 -3.45 -22.36
CA PHE A 122 -21.58 -4.59 -22.88
C PHE A 122 -20.88 -5.95 -22.65
N ASN A 123 -19.66 -5.98 -22.09
CA ASN A 123 -18.97 -7.24 -21.80
C ASN A 123 -18.08 -7.10 -20.56
N VAL A 124 -18.47 -7.78 -19.49
CA VAL A 124 -17.75 -7.77 -18.21
C VAL A 124 -16.56 -8.73 -18.27
N ASN A 125 -15.36 -8.16 -18.38
CA ASN A 125 -14.13 -8.94 -18.25
C ASN A 125 -13.84 -9.23 -16.78
N LEU A 126 -13.25 -10.40 -16.53
CA LEU A 126 -12.70 -10.75 -15.23
C LEU A 126 -11.18 -10.61 -15.27
N ARG A 127 -10.62 -9.99 -14.24
CA ARG A 127 -9.17 -9.86 -14.08
C ARG A 127 -8.73 -10.39 -12.73
N LEU A 128 -7.56 -11.01 -12.72
CA LEU A 128 -6.91 -11.41 -11.47
C LEU A 128 -6.27 -10.17 -10.82
N GLY A 129 -6.53 -9.96 -9.54
CA GLY A 129 -5.94 -8.85 -8.80
C GLY A 129 -6.01 -9.03 -7.29
N GLN A 130 -5.27 -8.17 -6.58
CA GLN A 130 -5.38 -8.01 -5.13
C GLN A 130 -6.17 -6.73 -4.85
N ARG A 131 -7.11 -6.81 -3.91
CA ARG A 131 -7.90 -5.64 -3.49
C ARG A 131 -7.21 -4.97 -2.29
N TYR A 132 -7.17 -3.65 -2.31
CA TYR A 132 -6.61 -2.79 -1.27
C TYR A 132 -7.60 -1.68 -0.93
N ILE A 133 -7.56 -1.23 0.31
CA ILE A 133 -8.19 0.02 0.74
C ILE A 133 -7.09 1.06 0.86
N GLN A 134 -7.24 2.17 0.17
CA GLN A 134 -6.37 3.33 0.27
C GLN A 134 -7.06 4.39 1.12
N ALA A 135 -6.40 4.82 2.19
CA ALA A 135 -6.79 6.02 2.93
C ALA A 135 -5.89 7.18 2.55
N SER A 136 -6.50 8.34 2.27
CA SER A 136 -5.79 9.57 1.94
C SER A 136 -6.26 10.72 2.82
N GLY A 137 -5.33 11.38 3.49
CA GLY A 137 -5.60 12.61 4.23
C GLY A 137 -5.82 13.76 3.26
N ILE A 138 -6.93 14.49 3.41
CA ILE A 138 -7.25 15.64 2.57
C ILE A 138 -6.66 16.89 3.22
N LEU A 139 -5.57 17.38 2.65
CA LEU A 139 -4.85 18.53 3.16
C LEU A 139 -5.07 19.77 2.30
N ARG A 140 -5.37 20.89 2.95
CA ARG A 140 -5.26 22.21 2.36
C ARG A 140 -4.26 23.03 3.16
N PRO A 141 -2.97 23.02 2.78
CA PRO A 141 -1.96 23.78 3.50
C PRO A 141 -2.33 25.27 3.56
N GLU A 142 -2.10 25.89 4.71
CA GLU A 142 -2.31 27.32 4.88
C GLU A 142 -1.42 28.12 3.91
N GLY A 143 -1.97 29.22 3.36
CA GLY A 143 -1.26 30.09 2.41
C GLY A 143 -1.20 29.58 0.96
N LEU A 144 -1.53 28.31 0.69
CA LEU A 144 -1.64 27.81 -0.68
C LEU A 144 -3.04 28.07 -1.25
N LYS A 145 -3.13 29.00 -2.21
CA LYS A 145 -4.34 29.17 -3.03
C LYS A 145 -4.43 27.99 -4.01
N GLY A 146 -5.45 27.15 -3.86
CA GLY A 146 -5.68 26.01 -4.76
C GLY A 146 -6.54 24.92 -4.14
N ALA A 147 -6.72 23.85 -4.90
CA ALA A 147 -7.43 22.65 -4.46
C ALA A 147 -6.67 21.93 -3.34
N ALA A 148 -7.42 21.26 -2.47
CA ALA A 148 -6.84 20.35 -1.48
C ALA A 148 -6.08 19.21 -2.17
N ARG A 149 -5.11 18.62 -1.45
CA ARG A 149 -4.31 17.48 -1.89
C ARG A 149 -4.70 16.25 -1.09
N ALA A 150 -4.94 15.14 -1.79
CA ALA A 150 -5.12 13.83 -1.18
C ALA A 150 -3.75 13.18 -1.01
N ILE A 151 -3.26 13.09 0.24
CA ILE A 151 -1.98 12.48 0.56
C ILE A 151 -2.22 11.06 1.07
N PRO A 152 -1.66 10.01 0.44
CA PRO A 152 -1.81 8.64 0.92
C PRO A 152 -1.24 8.47 2.33
N ILE A 153 -2.08 8.01 3.25
CA ILE A 153 -1.74 7.80 4.68
C ILE A 153 -1.90 6.35 5.11
N ARG A 154 -2.61 5.50 4.35
CA ARG A 154 -2.65 4.05 4.55
C ARG A 154 -2.90 3.35 3.22
N PHE A 155 -2.36 2.14 3.09
CA PHE A 155 -2.61 1.24 1.96
C PHE A 155 -2.68 -0.20 2.46
N HIS A 156 -3.90 -0.68 2.70
CA HIS A 156 -4.12 -1.93 3.42
C HIS A 156 -4.68 -3.03 2.49
N PRO A 157 -4.09 -4.24 2.46
CA PRO A 157 -4.69 -5.37 1.75
C PRO A 157 -6.08 -5.68 2.31
N ALA A 158 -7.06 -5.80 1.43
CA ALA A 158 -8.44 -6.15 1.80
C ALA A 158 -8.93 -7.26 0.87
N PRO A 159 -8.32 -8.47 0.85
CA PRO A 159 -8.77 -9.54 -0.03
C PRO A 159 -10.24 -9.88 0.24
N PRO A 160 -11.00 -10.32 -0.77
CA PRO A 160 -12.31 -10.90 -0.52
C PRO A 160 -12.16 -12.22 0.25
N PRO A 161 -13.17 -12.62 1.04
CA PRO A 161 -13.14 -13.91 1.74
C PRO A 161 -13.01 -15.05 0.74
N GLU A 162 -12.23 -16.07 1.09
CA GLU A 162 -12.03 -17.23 0.23
C GLU A 162 -13.31 -18.04 0.12
N LYS A 163 -13.76 -18.27 -1.12
CA LYS A 163 -14.97 -19.05 -1.37
C LYS A 163 -14.70 -20.53 -1.07
N PRO A 164 -15.49 -21.18 -0.20
CA PRO A 164 -15.36 -22.60 0.06
C PRO A 164 -15.57 -23.44 -1.21
N GLY A 165 -14.85 -24.56 -1.30
CA GLY A 165 -14.97 -25.51 -2.41
C GLY A 165 -16.34 -26.20 -2.47
N LYS A 166 -16.60 -26.92 -3.57
CA LYS A 166 -17.88 -27.62 -3.80
C LYS A 166 -18.24 -28.68 -2.73
N LYS A 167 -17.26 -29.18 -1.98
CA LYS A 167 -17.42 -30.19 -0.92
C LYS A 167 -17.35 -29.58 0.49
N ALA A 168 -17.53 -28.27 0.63
CA ALA A 168 -17.49 -27.60 1.92
C ALA A 168 -18.63 -28.06 2.82
N THR A 169 -18.36 -28.16 4.12
CA THR A 169 -19.37 -28.43 5.14
C THR A 169 -20.34 -27.25 5.27
N GLU A 170 -21.52 -27.49 5.83
CA GLU A 170 -22.51 -26.45 6.08
C GLU A 170 -21.95 -25.36 7.02
N GLU A 171 -21.13 -25.74 7.99
CA GLU A 171 -20.41 -24.83 8.89
C GLU A 171 -19.46 -23.90 8.12
N ALA A 172 -18.67 -24.44 7.18
CA ALA A 172 -17.77 -23.64 6.36
C ALA A 172 -18.52 -22.68 5.42
N LEU A 173 -19.69 -23.09 4.92
CA LEU A 173 -20.56 -22.22 4.12
C LEU A 173 -21.21 -21.11 4.97
N ALA A 174 -21.60 -21.41 6.22
CA ALA A 174 -22.12 -20.42 7.15
C ALA A 174 -21.05 -19.41 7.56
N ALA A 175 -19.83 -19.87 7.90
CA ALA A 175 -18.68 -19.04 8.21
C ALA A 175 -18.34 -18.10 7.04
N TYR A 176 -18.35 -18.61 5.80
CA TYR A 176 -18.13 -17.80 4.61
C TYR A 176 -19.20 -16.71 4.43
N LYS A 177 -20.49 -17.01 4.67
CA LYS A 177 -21.56 -15.99 4.61
C LYS A 177 -21.39 -14.89 5.65
N ILE A 178 -20.86 -15.23 6.83
CA ILE A 178 -20.53 -14.26 7.88
C ILE A 178 -19.35 -13.40 7.41
N ALA A 179 -18.26 -14.03 6.95
CA ALA A 179 -17.07 -13.35 6.44
C ALA A 179 -17.41 -12.40 5.28
N GLN A 180 -18.29 -12.80 4.36
CA GLN A 180 -18.78 -11.94 3.28
C GLN A 180 -19.48 -10.67 3.76
N LYS A 181 -20.12 -10.69 4.94
CA LYS A 181 -20.78 -9.51 5.50
C LYS A 181 -19.80 -8.63 6.26
N THR A 182 -18.87 -9.22 7.00
CA THR A 182 -17.90 -8.48 7.84
C THR A 182 -16.75 -7.90 7.04
N GLU A 183 -16.25 -8.64 6.05
CA GLU A 183 -15.11 -8.25 5.18
C GLU A 183 -15.57 -7.52 3.90
N ASN A 184 -16.85 -7.17 3.83
CA ASN A 184 -17.32 -6.23 2.82
C ASN A 184 -16.82 -4.83 3.15
N LEU A 185 -16.41 -4.08 2.14
CA LEU A 185 -15.77 -2.76 2.26
C LEU A 185 -16.61 -1.76 3.07
N ILE A 186 -17.94 -1.92 3.06
CA ILE A 186 -18.90 -1.09 3.79
C ILE A 186 -18.82 -1.30 5.32
N VAL A 187 -18.38 -2.47 5.78
CA VAL A 187 -18.44 -2.90 7.19
C VAL A 187 -17.07 -2.90 7.88
N THR A 188 -15.98 -2.72 7.13
CA THR A 188 -14.61 -2.66 7.68
C THR A 188 -14.39 -1.33 8.45
N ARG A 189 -15.02 -1.21 9.61
CA ARG A 189 -15.12 0.01 10.45
C ARG A 189 -13.88 0.32 11.30
N HIS A 190 -12.85 -0.52 11.29
CA HIS A 190 -11.78 -0.50 12.30
C HIS A 190 -10.38 -0.27 11.72
N ILE A 191 -10.26 0.39 10.57
CA ILE A 191 -8.96 0.83 10.04
C ILE A 191 -8.79 2.32 10.36
N TYR A 192 -8.57 2.64 11.64
CA TYR A 192 -8.08 3.95 12.08
C TYR A 192 -7.11 3.76 13.24
#